data_AF-A0AAW4P9W4-F1
#
_entry.id   AF-A0AAW4P9W4-F1
#
_cell.length_a   1.000
_cell.length_b   1.000
_cell.length_c   1.000
_cell.angle_alpha   90.00
_cell.angle_beta   90.00
_cell.angle_gamma   90.00
#
_symmetry.space_group_name_H-M   'P 1'
#
loop_
_entity.id
_entity.type
_entity.pdbx_description
1 polymer ?
#
loop_
_entity_poly.entity_id
_entity_poly.type
_entity_poly.pdbx_seq_one_letter_code
_entity_poly.pdbx_strand_id
1 'polypeptide(L)'
;MFEDAARDGEPTSGWGTVATYDGAPAVIDALLRLDSEELYTKTELSEAAGVALKTLYLDGTLDYLATLGLLEKEESEGEETRFAVAADTDIYRASAAFDAAVEERLATKSE
;
A
#
# COMPACT_ATOMS: atom_id res chain seq x y z
N MET A 1 -34.01 -3.93 7.69
CA MET A 1 -33.20 -4.16 6.49
C MET A 1 -32.28 -2.96 6.43
N PHE A 2 -31.03 -3.12 6.88
CA PHE A 2 -30.06 -2.04 6.78
C PHE A 2 -29.69 -1.99 5.30
N GLU A 3 -30.06 -0.90 4.64
CA GLU A 3 -29.54 -0.58 3.31
C GLU A 3 -28.02 -0.68 3.39
N ASP A 4 -27.47 -1.62 2.64
CA ASP A 4 -26.09 -1.55 2.15
C ASP A 4 -25.98 -0.17 1.51
N ALA A 5 -25.41 0.78 2.25
CA ALA A 5 -24.95 2.02 1.68
C ALA A 5 -23.94 1.59 0.62
N ALA A 6 -24.38 1.62 -0.64
CA ALA A 6 -23.54 1.35 -1.79
C ALA A 6 -22.21 2.05 -1.55
N ARG A 7 -21.11 1.30 -1.56
CA ARG A 7 -19.78 1.91 -1.66
C ARG A 7 -19.85 2.83 -2.89
N ASP A 8 -19.86 4.14 -2.63
CA ASP A 8 -20.12 5.20 -3.60
C ASP A 8 -19.17 5.09 -4.79
N GLY A 9 -19.63 4.51 -5.91
CA GLY A 9 -18.98 4.56 -7.22
C GLY A 9 -17.59 3.91 -7.32
N GLU A 10 -17.14 3.63 -8.54
CA GLU A 10 -15.72 3.35 -8.77
C GLU A 10 -14.92 4.64 -8.50
N PRO A 11 -13.82 4.58 -7.73
CA PRO A 11 -13.02 5.76 -7.42
C PRO A 11 -12.47 6.38 -8.71
N THR A 12 -12.63 7.69 -8.85
CA THR A 12 -12.25 8.45 -10.06
C THR A 12 -10.91 9.17 -9.92
N SER A 13 -10.22 8.99 -8.79
CA SER A 13 -8.94 9.64 -8.48
C SER A 13 -8.08 8.74 -7.61
N GLY A 14 -6.75 8.85 -7.74
CA GLY A 14 -5.81 8.00 -6.98
C GLY A 14 -6.04 8.04 -5.46
N TRP A 15 -6.31 9.22 -4.88
CA TRP A 15 -6.61 9.34 -3.45
C TRP A 15 -7.95 8.72 -3.04
N GLY A 16 -8.97 8.81 -3.89
CA GLY A 16 -10.22 8.09 -3.67
C GLY A 16 -10.01 6.57 -3.69
N THR A 17 -9.11 6.10 -4.56
CA THR A 17 -8.77 4.68 -4.65
C THR A 17 -8.00 4.21 -3.40
N VAL A 18 -7.02 5.00 -2.90
CA VAL A 18 -6.35 4.72 -1.60
C VAL A 18 -7.34 4.70 -0.44
N ALA A 19 -8.25 5.66 -0.38
CA ALA A 19 -9.25 5.76 0.69
C ALA A 19 -10.29 4.62 0.68
N THR A 20 -10.33 3.80 -0.37
CA THR A 20 -11.20 2.61 -0.42
C THR A 20 -10.72 1.51 0.53
N TYR A 21 -9.44 1.51 0.88
CA TYR A 21 -8.81 0.49 1.72
C TYR A 21 -8.19 1.14 2.95
N ASP A 22 -8.76 0.89 4.14
CA ASP A 22 -8.33 1.51 5.39
C ASP A 22 -6.84 1.29 5.70
N GLY A 23 -6.30 0.13 5.29
CA GLY A 23 -4.88 -0.22 5.48
C GLY A 23 -3.94 0.40 4.46
N ALA A 24 -4.43 0.89 3.31
CA ALA A 24 -3.56 1.31 2.20
C ALA A 24 -2.60 2.44 2.56
N PRO A 25 -3.00 3.52 3.27
CA PRO A 25 -2.06 4.58 3.64
C PRO A 25 -0.87 4.07 4.45
N ALA A 26 -1.12 3.23 5.46
CA ALA A 26 -0.07 2.68 6.32
C ALA A 26 0.83 1.69 5.58
N VAL A 27 0.26 0.88 4.68
CA VAL A 27 1.05 -0.03 3.86
C VAL A 27 1.92 0.76 2.87
N ILE A 28 1.37 1.77 2.18
CA ILE A 28 2.15 2.61 1.26
C ILE A 28 3.33 3.26 1.98
N ASP A 29 3.10 3.86 3.15
CA ASP A 29 4.14 4.44 4.00
C ASP A 29 5.24 3.43 4.34
N ALA A 30 4.88 2.18 4.66
CA ALA A 30 5.85 1.12 4.90
C ALA A 30 6.64 0.73 3.64
N LEU A 31 5.98 0.59 2.48
CA LEU A 31 6.63 0.23 1.23
C LEU A 31 7.69 1.24 0.79
N LEU A 32 7.53 2.52 1.14
CA LEU A 32 8.53 3.56 0.85
C LEU A 32 9.80 3.45 1.70
N ARG A 33 9.78 2.65 2.77
CA ARG A 33 10.92 2.43 3.69
C ARG A 33 11.57 1.05 3.57
N LEU A 34 10.87 0.10 2.94
CA LEU A 34 11.36 -1.26 2.74
C LEU A 34 12.38 -1.33 1.59
N ASP A 35 13.19 -2.38 1.60
CA ASP A 35 14.15 -2.65 0.53
C ASP A 35 13.41 -3.23 -0.69
N SER A 36 13.57 -2.61 -1.86
CA SER A 36 12.92 -3.07 -3.08
C SER A 36 13.53 -4.33 -3.68
N GLU A 37 14.74 -4.71 -3.27
CA GLU A 37 15.39 -5.94 -3.74
C GLU A 37 14.99 -7.18 -2.91
N GLU A 38 14.22 -7.00 -1.83
CA GLU A 38 13.77 -8.08 -0.95
C GLU A 38 12.33 -8.55 -1.26
N LEU A 39 12.06 -9.81 -0.89
CA LEU A 39 10.73 -10.41 -0.96
C LEU A 39 10.12 -10.52 0.43
N TYR A 40 8.91 -10.00 0.57
CA TYR A 40 8.17 -9.97 1.83
C TYR A 40 6.93 -10.86 1.78
N THR A 41 6.65 -11.54 2.88
CA THR A 41 5.40 -12.24 3.13
C THR A 41 4.30 -11.25 3.55
N LYS A 42 3.03 -11.69 3.54
CA LYS A 42 1.92 -10.88 4.08
C LYS A 42 2.12 -10.53 5.56
N THR A 43 2.73 -11.44 6.32
CA THR A 43 3.00 -11.25 7.76
C THR A 43 4.03 -10.14 7.95
N GLU A 44 5.13 -10.16 7.21
CA GLU A 44 6.16 -9.12 7.30
C GLU A 44 5.64 -7.74 6.88
N LEU A 45 4.83 -7.68 5.81
CA LEU A 45 4.19 -6.43 5.39
C LEU A 45 3.19 -5.91 6.43
N SER A 46 2.45 -6.81 7.09
CA SER A 46 1.55 -6.48 8.19
C SER A 46 2.30 -5.86 9.37
N GLU A 47 3.43 -6.46 9.75
CA GLU A 47 4.27 -5.97 10.85
C GLU A 47 4.91 -4.62 10.50
N ALA A 48 5.49 -4.49 9.30
CA ALA A 48 6.11 -3.25 8.83
C ALA A 48 5.11 -2.08 8.76
N ALA A 49 3.88 -2.34 8.30
CA ALA A 49 2.83 -1.34 8.20
C ALA A 49 2.10 -1.06 9.52
N GLY A 50 2.30 -1.89 10.56
CA GLY A 50 1.51 -1.82 11.80
C GLY A 50 0.01 -2.09 11.58
N VAL A 51 -0.37 -2.74 10.47
CA VAL A 51 -1.74 -3.10 10.14
C VAL A 51 -1.97 -4.55 10.56
N ALA A 52 -3.12 -4.86 11.17
CA ALA A 52 -3.42 -6.24 11.58
C ALA A 52 -3.43 -7.18 10.37
N LEU A 53 -2.72 -8.31 10.47
CA LEU A 53 -2.61 -9.30 9.38
C LEU A 53 -3.98 -9.75 8.85
N LYS A 54 -4.93 -9.96 9.77
CA LYS A 54 -6.31 -10.33 9.42
C LYS A 54 -6.99 -9.28 8.53
N THR A 55 -6.70 -8.00 8.70
CA THR A 55 -7.23 -6.92 7.85
C THR A 55 -6.72 -7.08 6.42
N LEU A 56 -5.39 -7.20 6.24
CA LEU A 56 -4.77 -7.38 4.93
C LEU A 56 -5.23 -8.63 4.18
N TYR A 57 -5.62 -9.69 4.90
CA TYR A 57 -6.21 -10.90 4.31
C TYR A 57 -7.65 -10.71 3.83
N LEU A 58 -8.43 -9.85 4.50
CA LEU A 58 -9.87 -9.77 4.29
C LEU A 58 -10.28 -8.62 3.36
N ASP A 59 -9.56 -7.51 3.39
CA ASP A 59 -9.94 -6.31 2.64
C ASP A 59 -9.36 -6.26 1.22
N GLY A 60 -8.32 -7.06 0.92
CA GLY A 60 -7.69 -7.10 -0.40
C GLY A 60 -6.69 -5.98 -0.66
N THR A 61 -6.23 -5.27 0.38
CA THR A 61 -5.29 -4.13 0.27
C THR A 61 -4.04 -4.49 -0.54
N LEU A 62 -3.40 -5.63 -0.26
CA LEU A 62 -2.14 -6.01 -0.92
C LEU A 62 -2.32 -6.34 -2.40
N ASP A 63 -3.38 -7.07 -2.76
CA ASP A 63 -3.69 -7.39 -4.15
C ASP A 63 -4.05 -6.12 -4.94
N TYR A 64 -4.72 -5.18 -4.28
CA TYR A 64 -5.01 -3.87 -4.85
C TYR A 64 -3.74 -3.03 -5.07
N LEU A 65 -2.84 -2.95 -4.09
CA LEU A 65 -1.56 -2.23 -4.24
C LEU A 65 -0.66 -2.87 -5.30
N ALA A 66 -0.73 -4.20 -5.46
CA ALA A 66 -0.07 -4.89 -6.55
C ALA A 66 -0.66 -4.49 -7.91
N THR A 67 -1.99 -4.37 -8.00
CA THR A 67 -2.67 -3.90 -9.23
C THR A 67 -2.29 -2.47 -9.60
N LEU A 68 -2.07 -1.59 -8.60
CA LEU A 68 -1.59 -0.24 -8.82
C LEU A 68 -0.11 -0.15 -9.24
N GLY A 69 0.65 -1.24 -9.09
CA GLY A 69 2.09 -1.24 -9.32
C GLY A 69 2.89 -0.63 -8.17
N LEU A 70 2.42 -0.73 -6.92
CA LEU A 70 3.24 -0.46 -5.73
C LEU A 70 3.89 -1.73 -5.17
N LEU A 71 3.30 -2.88 -5.51
CA LEU A 71 3.84 -4.20 -5.21
C LEU A 71 3.90 -5.03 -6.49
N GLU A 72 4.85 -5.95 -6.53
CA GLU A 72 4.84 -7.06 -7.45
C GLU A 72 4.55 -8.33 -6.67
N LYS A 73 3.65 -9.16 -7.19
CA LYS A 73 3.22 -10.39 -6.52
C LYS A 73 3.95 -11.57 -7.15
N GLU A 74 4.70 -12.30 -6.33
CA GLU A 74 5.31 -13.57 -6.71
C GLU A 74 4.48 -14.73 -6.14
N GLU A 75 3.75 -15.40 -7.02
CA GLU A 75 3.01 -16.62 -6.71
C GLU A 75 3.73 -17.83 -7.30
N SER A 76 4.22 -18.71 -6.43
CA SER A 76 4.79 -20.01 -6.81
C SER A 76 3.87 -21.13 -6.33
N GLU A 77 3.65 -22.15 -7.17
CA GLU A 77 2.77 -23.27 -6.84
C GLU A 77 3.24 -24.01 -5.56
N GLY A 78 2.41 -23.99 -4.53
CA GLY A 78 2.70 -24.68 -3.26
C GLY A 78 3.56 -23.88 -2.27
N GLU A 79 3.94 -22.65 -2.60
CA GLU A 79 4.67 -21.75 -1.72
C GLU A 79 3.79 -20.62 -1.20
N GLU A 80 4.21 -19.99 -0.10
CA GLU A 80 3.55 -18.79 0.41
C GLU A 80 3.76 -17.63 -0.58
N THR A 81 2.68 -16.90 -0.89
CA THR A 81 2.74 -15.69 -1.73
C THR A 81 3.72 -14.69 -1.15
N ARG A 82 4.64 -14.21 -1.99
CA ARG A 82 5.56 -13.13 -1.64
C ARG A 82 5.33 -11.88 -2.48
N PHE A 83 5.83 -10.77 -1.97
CA PHE A 83 5.65 -9.45 -2.55
C PHE A 83 6.99 -8.72 -2.60
N ALA A 84 7.31 -8.11 -3.74
CA ALA A 84 8.42 -7.16 -3.88
C ALA A 84 7.88 -5.74 -3.96
N VAL A 85 8.64 -4.74 -3.51
CA VAL A 85 8.29 -3.33 -3.73
C VAL A 85 8.54 -3.00 -5.20
N ALA A 86 7.54 -2.47 -5.88
CA ALA A 86 7.61 -2.11 -7.31
C ALA A 86 8.28 -0.73 -7.51
N ALA A 87 9.53 -0.57 -7.10
CA ALA A 87 10.23 0.72 -7.05
C ALA A 87 10.43 1.39 -8.42
N ASP A 88 10.37 0.61 -9.50
CA ASP A 88 10.55 1.08 -10.87
C ASP A 88 9.30 1.69 -11.51
N THR A 89 8.15 1.67 -10.83
CA THR A 89 6.91 2.22 -11.37
C THR A 89 6.77 3.73 -11.14
N ASP A 90 6.01 4.39 -12.01
CA ASP A 90 5.71 5.81 -11.86
C ASP A 90 4.82 6.10 -10.65
N ILE A 91 4.00 5.12 -10.22
CA ILE A 91 3.16 5.25 -9.02
C ILE A 91 4.02 5.22 -7.75
N TYR A 92 5.02 4.34 -7.68
CA TYR A 92 5.99 4.35 -6.58
C TYR A 92 6.74 5.68 -6.54
N ARG A 93 7.31 6.11 -7.67
CA ARG A 93 8.05 7.39 -7.77
C ARG A 93 7.20 8.59 -7.37
N ALA A 94 5.93 8.64 -7.76
CA ALA A 94 5.02 9.71 -7.39
C ALA A 94 4.71 9.71 -5.87
N SER A 95 4.51 8.53 -5.28
CA SER A 95 4.29 8.37 -3.84
C SER A 95 5.51 8.82 -3.04
N ALA A 96 6.71 8.38 -3.44
CA ALA A 96 7.96 8.78 -2.81
C ALA A 96 8.22 10.30 -2.91
N ALA A 97 7.94 10.89 -4.07
CA ALA A 97 8.09 12.33 -4.27
C ALA A 97 7.11 13.16 -3.41
N PHE A 98 5.88 12.66 -3.23
CA PHE A 98 4.92 13.28 -2.32
C PHE A 98 5.41 13.24 -0.87
N ASP A 99 5.86 12.07 -0.40
CA ASP A 99 6.34 11.89 0.97
C ASP A 99 7.54 12.81 1.26
N ALA A 100 8.54 12.81 0.39
CA ALA A 100 9.71 13.69 0.51
C ALA A 100 9.34 15.19 0.56
N ALA A 101 8.37 15.64 -0.25
CA ALA A 101 7.92 17.03 -0.24
C ALA A 101 7.19 17.41 1.05
N VAL A 102 6.46 16.46 1.66
CA VAL A 102 5.80 16.65 2.95
C VAL A 102 6.83 16.70 4.07
N GLU A 103 7.80 15.78 4.09
CA GLU A 103 8.89 15.75 5.06
C GLU A 103 9.68 17.06 5.06
N GLU A 104 10.09 17.55 3.88
CA GLU A 104 10.78 18.84 3.73
C GLU A 104 9.95 19.98 4.35
N ARG A 105 8.65 20.01 4.07
CA ARG A 105 7.75 21.05 4.57
C ARG A 105 7.58 21.02 6.09
N LEU A 106 7.60 19.84 6.70
CA LEU A 106 7.49 19.64 8.14
C LEU A 106 8.79 19.98 8.87
N ALA A 107 9.94 19.67 8.25
CA ALA A 107 11.25 20.08 8.76
C ALA A 107 11.37 21.61 8.86
N THR A 108 10.99 22.34 7.81
CA THR A 108 11.06 23.82 7.79
C THR A 108 10.07 24.51 8.74
N LYS A 109 9.00 23.84 9.20
CA LYS A 109 8.08 24.40 10.21
C LYS A 109 8.59 24.28 11.65
N SER A 110 9.62 23.48 11.85
CA SER A 110 10.16 23.15 13.18
C SER A 110 11.38 24.00 13.54
N GLU A 111 11.81 24.88 12.64
CA GLU A 111 12.84 25.93 12.82
C GLU A 111 12.19 27.31 13.08
#